data_AF-A0A9D3MJP3-F1
#
_entry.id   AF-A0A9D3MJP3-F1
#
_cell.length_a   1.000
_cell.length_b   1.000
_cell.length_c   1.000
_cell.angle_alpha   90.00
_cell.angle_beta   90.00
_cell.angle_gamma   90.00
#
_symmetry.space_group_name_H-M   'P 1'
#
loop_
_entity.id
_entity.type
_entity.pdbx_description
1 polymer ?
#
loop_
_entity_poly.entity_id
_entity_poly.type
_entity_poly.pdbx_seq_one_letter_code
_entity_poly.pdbx_strand_id
1 'polypeptide(L)'
;MASSVWKLQTFCWLMFTMAHLQCSDGFSRAAMPFGLVRRELSCEGYPIDLRCPGSDVIMIESANYGRTDDKICDADPFQMENINCYLPDAYKIMSQRCNNRTQCVVITGSDVFPDPCPGTYKYLEVQYECVPYKKADEIIAGGSMRGIIVFQNLGEKCPPK
;
A
#
# COMPACT_ATOMS: atom_id res chain seq x y z
N MET A 1 61.99 33.31 -16.29
CA MET A 1 61.04 33.24 -17.42
C MET A 1 61.14 31.83 -18.00
N ALA A 2 60.10 31.03 -18.27
CA ALA A 2 58.67 31.10 -18.05
C ALA A 2 58.08 29.67 -18.27
N SER A 3 58.69 28.65 -17.66
CA SER A 3 58.42 27.23 -18.01
C SER A 3 57.67 26.42 -16.95
N SER A 4 57.42 26.94 -15.75
CA SER A 4 56.74 26.17 -14.67
C SER A 4 55.27 26.52 -14.43
N VAL A 5 54.74 27.59 -15.04
CA VAL A 5 53.36 28.07 -14.80
C VAL A 5 52.34 27.46 -15.75
N TRP A 6 52.78 26.81 -16.84
CA TRP A 6 51.91 26.16 -17.84
C TRP A 6 51.49 24.72 -17.47
N LYS A 7 52.04 24.14 -16.40
CA LYS A 7 51.61 22.82 -15.90
C LYS A 7 50.47 22.88 -14.90
N LEU A 8 50.22 24.04 -14.29
CA LEU A 8 49.13 24.21 -13.32
C LEU A 8 47.80 24.57 -13.99
N GLN A 9 47.84 25.28 -15.13
CA GLN A 9 46.64 25.65 -15.89
C GLN A 9 46.02 24.44 -16.61
N THR A 10 46.84 23.50 -17.10
CA THR A 10 46.41 22.28 -17.80
C THR A 10 45.87 21.21 -16.85
N PHE A 11 46.37 21.15 -15.61
CA PHE A 11 45.81 20.30 -14.56
C PHE A 11 44.40 20.73 -14.11
N CYS A 12 44.12 22.04 -14.11
CA CYS A 12 42.81 22.57 -13.75
C CYS A 12 41.73 22.20 -14.80
N TRP A 13 42.11 22.12 -16.09
CA TRP A 13 41.22 21.70 -17.18
C TRP A 13 40.93 20.19 -17.19
N LEU A 14 41.85 19.35 -16.69
CA LEU A 14 41.62 17.90 -16.52
C LEU A 14 40.72 17.57 -15.33
N MET A 15 40.68 18.43 -14.30
CA MET A 15 39.76 18.28 -13.16
C MET A 15 38.35 18.80 -13.46
N PHE A 16 38.18 19.70 -14.42
CA PHE A 16 36.86 20.21 -14.82
C PHE A 16 36.11 19.34 -15.83
N THR A 17 36.80 18.45 -16.56
CA THR A 17 36.15 17.56 -17.55
C THR A 17 35.70 16.21 -16.99
N MET A 18 36.12 15.84 -15.78
CA MET A 18 35.60 14.69 -15.01
C MET A 18 34.43 15.07 -14.09
N ALA A 19 33.64 16.09 -14.48
CA ALA A 19 32.43 16.51 -13.77
C ALA A 19 31.14 16.28 -14.59
N HIS A 20 31.17 15.37 -15.58
CA HIS A 20 30.00 15.10 -16.44
C HIS A 20 29.76 13.61 -16.74
N LEU A 21 30.12 12.69 -15.84
CA LEU A 21 29.65 11.30 -15.94
C LEU A 21 28.45 11.06 -15.02
N GLN A 22 27.28 11.33 -15.61
CA GLN A 22 26.00 10.65 -15.40
C GLN A 22 25.63 10.30 -13.96
N CYS A 23 24.87 11.19 -13.31
CA CYS A 23 23.78 10.75 -12.44
C CYS A 23 22.49 11.40 -12.95
N SER A 24 21.95 10.83 -14.02
CA SER A 24 20.57 11.05 -14.43
C SER A 24 19.96 9.67 -14.63
N ASP A 25 18.81 9.49 -13.98
CA ASP A 25 17.88 8.35 -14.06
C ASP A 25 18.25 7.09 -13.30
N GLY A 26 17.73 7.00 -12.07
CA GLY A 26 17.77 5.79 -11.27
C GLY A 26 17.01 5.93 -9.95
N PHE A 27 15.73 6.28 -10.05
CA PHE A 27 14.67 6.20 -9.03
C PHE A 27 14.97 5.23 -7.87
N SER A 28 15.68 5.67 -6.82
CA SER A 28 15.60 4.96 -5.54
C SER A 28 14.36 5.48 -4.85
N ARG A 29 13.23 4.89 -5.29
CA ARG A 29 11.95 4.93 -4.60
C ARG A 29 12.24 4.98 -3.12
N ALA A 30 11.77 6.04 -2.47
CA ALA A 30 11.64 6.07 -1.03
C ALA A 30 11.21 4.67 -0.58
N ALA A 31 12.06 4.01 0.20
CA ALA A 31 11.71 2.79 0.87
C ALA A 31 10.59 3.19 1.82
N MET A 32 9.35 3.17 1.32
CA MET A 32 8.19 3.36 2.16
C MET A 32 8.22 2.21 3.14
N PRO A 33 8.18 2.49 4.45
CA PRO A 33 8.04 1.43 5.42
C PRO A 33 6.78 0.67 5.04
N PHE A 34 6.77 -0.61 5.37
CA PHE A 34 5.53 -1.37 5.42
C PHE A 34 4.40 -0.51 5.99
N GLY A 35 3.24 -0.52 5.33
CA GLY A 35 1.98 -0.13 5.96
C GLY A 35 1.56 1.33 5.80
N LEU A 36 1.35 1.79 4.56
CA LEU A 36 0.23 2.70 4.36
C LEU A 36 -1.01 1.83 4.20
N VAL A 37 -1.76 1.68 5.29
CA VAL A 37 -3.11 1.13 5.24
C VAL A 37 -3.94 2.03 4.34
N ARG A 38 -4.33 1.50 3.18
CA ARG A 38 -5.26 2.16 2.25
C ARG A 38 -6.68 1.82 2.68
N ARG A 39 -7.55 2.82 2.64
CA ARG A 39 -8.97 2.66 2.94
C ARG A 39 -9.77 2.94 1.68
N GLU A 40 -10.55 1.96 1.27
CA GLU A 40 -11.46 2.04 0.13
C GLU A 40 -12.90 1.86 0.61
N LEU A 41 -13.83 2.55 -0.03
CA LEU A 41 -15.24 2.53 0.35
C LEU A 41 -16.13 2.45 -0.88
N SER A 42 -17.17 1.62 -0.80
CA SER A 42 -18.18 1.51 -1.85
C SER A 42 -19.57 1.32 -1.26
N CYS A 43 -20.57 1.99 -1.83
CA CYS A 43 -21.96 1.88 -1.40
C CYS A 43 -22.59 0.59 -1.93
N GLU A 44 -23.68 0.15 -1.31
CA GLU A 44 -24.49 -0.97 -1.80
C GLU A 44 -24.93 -0.78 -3.26
N GLY A 45 -24.73 -1.82 -4.08
CA GLY A 45 -24.96 -1.81 -5.53
C GLY A 45 -23.76 -1.37 -6.37
N TYR A 46 -22.73 -0.76 -5.77
CA TYR A 46 -21.55 -0.28 -6.51
C TYR A 46 -20.36 -1.24 -6.36
N PRO A 47 -19.54 -1.41 -7.41
CA PRO A 47 -18.32 -2.18 -7.32
C PRO A 47 -17.26 -1.43 -6.49
N ILE A 48 -16.41 -2.18 -5.79
CA ILE A 48 -15.18 -1.70 -5.16
C ILE A 48 -13.99 -2.21 -5.98
N ASP A 49 -12.98 -1.37 -6.21
CA ASP A 49 -11.78 -1.72 -7.00
C ASP A 49 -10.53 -1.43 -6.17
N LEU A 50 -9.84 -2.50 -5.75
CA LEU A 50 -8.62 -2.44 -4.97
C LEU A 50 -7.44 -2.64 -5.92
N ARG A 51 -6.45 -1.74 -5.89
CA ARG A 51 -5.29 -1.79 -6.78
C ARG A 51 -3.99 -1.50 -6.04
N CYS A 52 -3.01 -2.38 -6.23
CA CYS A 52 -1.65 -2.18 -5.75
C CYS A 52 -0.70 -1.79 -6.90
N PRO A 53 0.26 -0.88 -6.66
CA PRO A 53 1.21 -0.45 -7.68
C PRO A 53 2.29 -1.51 -7.94
N GLY A 54 2.71 -1.64 -9.20
CA GLY A 54 3.83 -2.50 -9.57
C GLY A 54 3.51 -3.99 -9.43
N SER A 55 4.35 -4.71 -8.67
CA SER A 55 4.23 -6.15 -8.42
C SER A 55 3.79 -6.48 -6.99
N ASP A 56 3.32 -5.48 -6.25
CA ASP A 56 2.83 -5.69 -4.88
C ASP A 56 1.44 -6.31 -4.92
N VAL A 57 1.15 -7.15 -3.94
CA VAL A 57 -0.15 -7.81 -3.80
C VAL A 57 -0.95 -7.21 -2.67
N ILE A 58 -2.27 -7.27 -2.82
CA ILE A 58 -3.25 -6.86 -1.83
C ILE A 58 -3.20 -7.82 -0.65
N MET A 59 -3.16 -7.26 0.55
CA MET A 59 -3.35 -7.94 1.81
C MET A 59 -4.44 -7.20 2.59
N ILE A 60 -5.59 -7.85 2.81
CA ILE A 60 -6.68 -7.26 3.58
C ILE A 60 -6.31 -7.24 5.06
N GLU A 61 -6.38 -6.06 5.67
CA GLU A 61 -6.19 -5.85 7.12
C GLU A 61 -7.53 -5.90 7.85
N SER A 62 -8.55 -5.22 7.32
CA SER A 62 -9.92 -5.29 7.84
C SER A 62 -10.95 -5.04 6.73
N ALA A 63 -12.16 -5.57 6.90
CA ALA A 63 -13.29 -5.20 6.07
C ALA A 63 -14.58 -5.29 6.88
N ASN A 64 -15.48 -4.34 6.66
CA ASN A 64 -16.81 -4.32 7.26
C ASN A 64 -17.86 -4.04 6.18
N TYR A 65 -18.88 -4.88 6.11
CA TYR A 65 -20.08 -4.64 5.30
C TYR A 65 -21.23 -4.28 6.23
N GLY A 66 -21.75 -3.07 6.12
CA GLY A 66 -22.78 -2.56 7.03
C GLY A 66 -22.85 -1.04 7.03
N ARG A 67 -23.15 -0.45 8.19
CA ARG A 67 -23.18 1.00 8.37
C ARG A 67 -22.69 1.34 9.78
N THR A 68 -21.66 2.17 9.84
CA THR A 68 -20.96 2.62 11.05
C THR A 68 -20.95 4.15 11.20
N ASP A 69 -21.41 4.86 10.17
CA ASP A 69 -21.36 6.31 10.04
C ASP A 69 -22.65 6.81 9.35
N ASP A 70 -23.13 7.96 9.80
CA ASP A 70 -24.36 8.61 9.35
C ASP A 70 -24.15 9.59 8.17
N LYS A 71 -22.92 9.72 7.65
CA LYS A 71 -22.58 10.62 6.54
C LYS A 71 -22.04 9.90 5.31
N ILE A 72 -21.81 8.60 5.42
CA ILE A 72 -21.29 7.78 4.33
C ILE A 72 -22.46 7.24 3.52
N CYS A 73 -22.40 7.36 2.19
CA CYS A 73 -23.45 6.89 1.27
C CYS A 73 -24.83 7.45 1.64
N ASP A 74 -25.04 8.73 1.33
CA ASP A 74 -26.29 9.45 1.59
C ASP A 74 -27.49 8.76 0.92
N ALA A 75 -28.56 8.58 1.69
CA ALA A 75 -29.81 7.94 1.31
C ALA A 75 -30.96 8.52 2.14
N ASP A 76 -32.11 7.83 2.17
CA ASP A 76 -33.24 8.26 3.00
C ASP A 76 -32.88 8.23 4.50
N PRO A 77 -33.31 9.21 5.31
CA PRO A 77 -32.96 9.29 6.74
C PRO A 77 -33.29 8.02 7.55
N PHE A 78 -34.40 7.36 7.21
CA PHE A 78 -34.81 6.10 7.85
C PHE A 78 -33.81 4.95 7.62
N GLN A 79 -33.09 4.97 6.50
CA GLN A 79 -32.11 3.95 6.14
C GLN A 79 -30.71 4.26 6.71
N MET A 80 -30.50 5.45 7.26
CA MET A 80 -29.23 5.93 7.81
C MET A 80 -29.23 5.98 9.34
N GLU A 81 -30.37 5.82 9.99
CA GLU A 81 -30.53 5.87 11.46
C GLU A 81 -29.69 4.80 12.18
N ASN A 82 -29.51 3.63 11.56
CA ASN A 82 -28.74 2.55 12.15
C ASN A 82 -27.25 2.60 11.77
N ILE A 83 -26.44 3.17 12.67
CA ILE A 83 -24.97 3.21 12.58
C ILE A 83 -24.27 2.08 13.34
N ASN A 84 -25.01 1.09 13.86
CA ASN A 84 -24.44 -0.03 14.63
C ASN A 84 -24.56 -1.34 13.85
N CYS A 85 -24.28 -1.30 12.55
CA CYS A 85 -24.40 -2.46 11.68
C CYS A 85 -23.02 -2.93 11.20
N TYR A 86 -22.66 -4.15 11.63
CA TYR A 86 -21.35 -4.75 11.37
C TYR A 86 -21.50 -6.17 10.85
N LEU A 87 -20.68 -6.53 9.86
CA LEU A 87 -20.55 -7.91 9.38
C LEU A 87 -19.07 -8.32 9.44
N PRO A 88 -18.63 -9.00 10.51
CA PRO A 88 -17.23 -9.41 10.65
C PRO A 88 -16.79 -10.43 9.59
N ASP A 89 -17.73 -11.22 9.05
CA ASP A 89 -17.43 -12.20 8.00
C ASP A 89 -17.07 -11.55 6.65
N ALA A 90 -17.33 -10.24 6.46
CA ALA A 90 -16.89 -9.49 5.30
C ALA A 90 -15.36 -9.55 5.11
N TYR A 91 -14.60 -9.56 6.21
CA TYR A 91 -13.14 -9.72 6.19
C TYR A 91 -12.71 -11.00 5.48
N LYS A 92 -13.36 -12.14 5.79
CA LYS A 92 -13.02 -13.44 5.20
C LYS A 92 -13.31 -13.45 3.70
N ILE A 93 -14.47 -12.93 3.31
CA ILE A 93 -14.89 -12.86 1.90
C ILE A 93 -13.92 -12.00 1.09
N MET A 94 -13.55 -10.83 1.61
CA MET A 94 -12.59 -9.93 0.93
C MET A 94 -11.19 -10.53 0.89
N SER A 95 -10.74 -11.14 1.98
CA SER A 95 -9.43 -11.81 2.03
C SER A 95 -9.34 -12.95 1.02
N GLN A 96 -10.38 -13.79 0.92
CA GLN A 96 -10.41 -14.90 -0.03
C GLN A 96 -10.43 -14.44 -1.49
N ARG A 97 -11.11 -13.33 -1.79
CA ARG A 97 -11.25 -12.82 -3.16
C ARG A 97 -10.04 -12.01 -3.61
N CYS A 98 -9.46 -11.22 -2.71
CA CYS A 98 -8.49 -10.19 -3.06
C CYS A 98 -7.05 -10.46 -2.62
N ASN A 99 -6.81 -11.28 -1.59
CA ASN A 99 -5.43 -11.54 -1.16
C ASN A 99 -4.62 -12.19 -2.29
N ASN A 100 -3.33 -11.85 -2.35
CA ASN A 100 -2.38 -12.33 -3.36
C ASN A 100 -2.71 -11.90 -4.80
N ARG A 101 -3.55 -10.88 -4.99
CA ARG A 101 -3.82 -10.25 -6.29
C ARG A 101 -3.29 -8.83 -6.31
N THR A 102 -2.86 -8.37 -7.48
CA THR A 102 -2.45 -6.96 -7.70
C THR A 102 -3.67 -6.04 -7.87
N GLN A 103 -4.78 -6.58 -8.40
CA GLN A 103 -6.06 -5.91 -8.58
C GLN A 103 -7.21 -6.84 -8.19
N CYS A 104 -8.22 -6.31 -7.51
CA CYS A 104 -9.42 -7.03 -7.12
C CYS A 104 -10.66 -6.14 -7.26
N VAL A 105 -11.67 -6.61 -8.00
CA VAL A 105 -12.96 -5.94 -8.13
C VAL A 105 -14.04 -6.82 -7.54
N VAL A 106 -14.83 -6.28 -6.61
CA VAL A 106 -15.95 -6.98 -5.95
C VAL A 106 -17.19 -6.11 -6.01
N ILE A 107 -18.34 -6.70 -6.33
CA ILE A 107 -19.62 -5.99 -6.30
C ILE A 107 -20.12 -5.96 -4.85
N THR A 108 -20.41 -4.77 -4.33
CA THR A 108 -20.96 -4.58 -2.99
C THR A 108 -22.46 -4.88 -3.02
N GLY A 109 -22.87 -6.06 -2.56
CA GLY A 109 -24.30 -6.41 -2.56
C GLY A 109 -24.58 -7.75 -1.89
N SER A 110 -25.88 -8.05 -1.79
CA SER A 110 -26.40 -9.26 -1.14
C SER A 110 -26.04 -10.56 -1.85
N ASP A 111 -25.65 -10.51 -3.13
CA ASP A 111 -25.14 -11.67 -3.88
C ASP A 111 -23.79 -12.19 -3.33
N VAL A 112 -23.02 -11.31 -2.69
CA VAL A 112 -21.67 -11.58 -2.21
C VAL A 112 -21.61 -11.63 -0.70
N PHE A 113 -22.29 -10.70 -0.04
CA PHE A 113 -22.28 -10.55 1.41
C PHE A 113 -23.68 -10.84 1.95
N PRO A 114 -23.83 -11.65 3.01
CA PRO A 114 -25.11 -11.79 3.68
C PRO A 114 -25.54 -10.45 4.28
N ASP A 115 -26.85 -10.22 4.41
CA ASP A 115 -27.41 -8.97 4.95
C ASP A 115 -27.38 -8.95 6.49
N PRO A 116 -26.57 -8.08 7.13
CA PRO A 116 -26.50 -7.94 8.60
C PRO A 116 -27.63 -7.06 9.20
N CYS A 117 -28.16 -6.11 8.43
CA CYS A 117 -29.19 -5.16 8.88
C CYS A 117 -30.17 -4.84 7.72
N PRO A 118 -31.27 -5.59 7.60
CA PRO A 118 -32.30 -5.31 6.61
C PRO A 118 -32.95 -3.94 6.83
N GLY A 119 -33.17 -3.19 5.76
CA GLY A 119 -33.80 -1.86 5.81
C GLY A 119 -32.83 -0.69 6.06
N THR A 120 -31.55 -0.97 6.34
CA THR A 120 -30.47 0.03 6.40
C THR A 120 -29.73 0.06 5.06
N TYR A 121 -29.38 1.24 4.55
CA TYR A 121 -28.60 1.36 3.33
C TYR A 121 -27.13 1.14 3.66
N LYS A 122 -26.49 0.09 3.14
CA LYS A 122 -25.18 -0.34 3.64
C LYS A 122 -24.04 0.15 2.73
N TYR A 123 -22.83 0.05 3.25
CA TYR A 123 -21.60 0.23 2.49
C TYR A 123 -20.55 -0.80 2.90
N LEU A 124 -19.63 -1.08 1.99
CA LEU A 124 -18.45 -1.88 2.24
C LEU A 124 -17.28 -0.95 2.48
N GLU A 125 -16.68 -1.07 3.66
CA GLU A 125 -15.42 -0.41 4.02
C GLU A 125 -14.32 -1.46 4.06
N VAL A 126 -13.24 -1.24 3.33
CA VAL A 126 -12.09 -2.16 3.27
C VAL A 126 -10.81 -1.41 3.57
N GLN A 127 -10.01 -1.96 4.47
CA GLN A 127 -8.66 -1.49 4.76
C GLN A 127 -7.68 -2.56 4.31
N TYR A 128 -6.73 -2.18 3.46
CA TYR A 128 -5.77 -3.10 2.86
C TYR A 128 -4.39 -2.48 2.74
N GLU A 129 -3.39 -3.33 2.68
CA GLU A 129 -2.01 -2.96 2.43
C GLU A 129 -1.53 -3.58 1.11
N CYS A 130 -0.54 -2.92 0.51
CA CYS A 130 0.19 -3.46 -0.63
C CYS A 130 1.52 -3.98 -0.13
N VAL A 131 1.69 -5.29 -0.15
CA VAL A 131 2.92 -5.96 0.29
C VAL A 131 3.63 -6.61 -0.91
N PRO A 132 4.97 -6.64 -0.93
CA PRO A 132 5.67 -7.38 -1.96
C PRO A 132 5.29 -8.86 -1.91
N TYR A 133 5.02 -9.49 -3.06
CA TYR A 133 4.64 -10.90 -3.14
C TYR A 133 5.58 -11.84 -2.35
N LYS A 134 6.89 -11.58 -2.40
CA LYS A 134 7.92 -12.33 -1.66
C LYS A 134 7.75 -12.29 -0.12
N LYS A 135 7.10 -11.24 0.40
CA LYS A 135 6.84 -11.07 1.84
C LYS A 135 5.45 -11.61 2.23
N ALA A 136 4.48 -11.61 1.31
CA ALA A 136 3.15 -12.18 1.55
C ALA A 136 3.22 -13.69 1.85
N ASP A 137 4.03 -14.44 1.10
CA ASP A 137 4.25 -15.87 1.32
C ASP A 137 4.86 -16.17 2.71
N GLU A 138 5.71 -15.27 3.24
CA GLU A 138 6.35 -15.41 4.55
C GLU A 138 5.38 -15.12 5.72
N ILE A 139 4.42 -14.21 5.54
CA ILE A 139 3.35 -13.94 6.52
C ILE A 139 2.41 -15.15 6.64
N ILE A 140 2.01 -15.73 5.51
CA ILE A 140 1.09 -16.88 5.46
C ILE A 140 1.73 -18.13 6.08
N ALA A 141 3.05 -18.25 6.03
CA ALA A 141 3.81 -19.32 6.68
C ALA A 141 3.95 -19.17 8.22
N GLY A 142 3.28 -18.19 8.84
CA GLY A 142 3.31 -17.97 10.30
C GLY A 142 4.47 -17.12 10.78
N GLY A 143 5.16 -16.41 9.89
CA GLY A 143 6.18 -15.42 10.25
C GLY A 143 5.57 -14.17 10.86
N SER A 144 5.68 -14.01 12.18
CA SER A 144 5.34 -12.76 12.87
C SER A 144 6.28 -11.62 12.44
N MET A 145 5.81 -10.77 11.52
CA MET A 145 6.58 -9.62 11.00
C MET A 145 6.60 -8.39 11.91
N ARG A 146 6.05 -8.45 13.13
CA ARG A 146 6.15 -7.34 14.09
C ARG A 146 7.59 -7.05 14.56
N GLY A 147 8.57 -7.91 14.23
CA GLY A 147 9.97 -7.78 14.65
C GLY A 147 10.97 -7.34 13.57
N ILE A 148 10.67 -7.42 12.27
CA ILE A 148 11.73 -7.25 11.24
C ILE A 148 11.99 -5.78 10.89
N ILE A 149 11.02 -4.88 11.10
CA ILE A 149 11.22 -3.42 10.89
C ILE A 149 12.20 -2.76 11.87
N VAL A 150 12.63 -3.46 12.94
CA VAL A 150 13.75 -2.98 13.79
C VAL A 150 15.09 -3.64 13.42
N PHE A 151 15.08 -4.82 12.78
CA PHE A 151 16.33 -5.56 12.51
C PHE A 151 17.05 -5.20 11.20
N GLN A 152 16.42 -4.51 10.24
CA GLN A 152 17.21 -3.89 9.15
C GLN A 152 18.00 -2.65 9.60
N ASN A 153 17.84 -2.19 10.84
CA ASN A 153 18.67 -1.13 11.42
C ASN A 153 19.98 -1.64 12.06
N LEU A 154 20.40 -2.89 11.83
CA LEU A 154 21.68 -3.40 12.31
C LEU A 154 22.50 -4.01 11.17
N GLY A 155 23.28 -3.17 10.51
CA GLY A 155 24.59 -3.55 10.02
C GLY A 155 24.73 -3.76 8.52
N GLU A 156 25.01 -2.68 7.80
CA GLU A 156 26.02 -2.72 6.73
C GLU A 156 26.99 -1.56 6.93
N LYS A 157 27.92 -1.77 7.88
CA LYS A 157 29.14 -0.99 7.98
C LYS A 157 30.06 -1.50 6.89
N CYS A 158 30.14 -0.81 5.75
CA CYS A 158 31.17 -1.11 4.76
C CYS A 158 32.57 -0.96 5.41
N PRO A 159 33.48 -1.93 5.22
CA PRO A 159 34.81 -1.89 5.81
C PRO A 159 35.67 -0.80 5.13
N PRO A 160 36.47 -0.02 5.88
CA PRO A 160 37.46 0.85 5.27
C PRO A 160 38.62 0.02 4.70
N LYS A 161 38.97 0.26 3.44
CA LYS A 161 40.32 0.01 2.89
C LYS A 161 41.10 1.31 2.91
#